data_AF-A0AAP0B5X1-F1
#
_entry.id   AF-A0AAP0B5X1-F1
#
_cell.length_a   1.000
_cell.length_b   1.000
_cell.length_c   1.000
_cell.angle_alpha   90.00
_cell.angle_beta   90.00
_cell.angle_gamma   90.00
#
_symmetry.space_group_name_H-M   'P 1'
#
loop_
_entity.id
_entity.type
_entity.pdbx_description
1 polymer ?
#
loop_
_entity_poly.entity_id
_entity_poly.type
_entity_poly.pdbx_seq_one_letter_code
_entity_poly.pdbx_strand_id
1 'polypeptide(L)'
;MDNDYTGQLIFSGDAQGCIYTVSINSHIGSISRSHKNRSMRSKSLITTVQYRTFSLVARCPVLLVCAQDGNICFFSVALEIKGYLTLLCSLKLALRLHSIHASFCPLLSLEKGEFIGT
;
A
#
# COMPACT_ATOMS: atom_id res chain seq x y z
N MET A 1 2.18 7.03 4.56
CA MET A 1 3.09 7.16 3.41
C MET A 1 4.13 6.08 3.57
N ASP A 2 4.59 5.49 2.48
CA ASP A 2 5.68 4.51 2.48
C ASP A 2 6.46 4.61 1.16
N ASN A 3 7.65 4.03 1.07
CA ASN A 3 8.46 4.03 -0.15
C ASN A 3 8.84 2.61 -0.58
N ASP A 4 9.15 2.46 -1.86
CA ASP A 4 9.71 1.21 -2.34
C ASP A 4 11.14 1.01 -1.81
N TYR A 5 11.68 -0.20 -1.96
CA TYR A 5 13.01 -0.55 -1.45
C TYR A 5 14.17 0.24 -2.10
N THR A 6 13.96 0.83 -3.28
CA THR A 6 14.97 1.68 -3.94
C THR A 6 14.90 3.14 -3.49
N GLY A 7 13.79 3.55 -2.86
CA GLY A 7 13.50 4.95 -2.54
C GLY A 7 13.17 5.81 -3.77
N GLN A 8 13.03 5.23 -4.96
CA GLN A 8 12.68 5.95 -6.18
C GLN A 8 11.17 6.17 -6.33
N LEU A 9 10.36 5.45 -5.56
CA LEU A 9 8.91 5.56 -5.54
C LEU A 9 8.39 5.80 -4.12
N ILE A 10 7.54 6.81 -3.96
CA ILE A 10 6.78 7.08 -2.74
C ILE A 10 5.30 6.81 -3.01
N PHE A 11 4.68 6.08 -2.10
CA PHE A 11 3.25 5.85 -2.05
C PHE A 11 2.62 6.67 -0.92
N SER A 12 1.59 7.44 -1.25
CA SER A 12 0.88 8.28 -0.29
C SER A 12 -0.61 8.28 -0.53
N GLY A 13 -1.38 8.57 0.51
CA GLY A 13 -2.83 8.73 0.42
C GLY A 13 -3.26 10.12 0.90
N ASP A 14 -4.43 10.59 0.48
CA ASP A 14 -5.00 11.86 0.91
C ASP A 14 -6.31 11.72 1.71
N ALA A 15 -6.85 12.86 2.15
CA ALA A 15 -8.12 12.95 2.88
C ALA A 15 -9.35 12.55 2.05
N GLN A 16 -9.21 12.42 0.73
CA GLN A 16 -10.30 12.13 -0.21
C GLN A 16 -10.31 10.68 -0.69
N GLY A 17 -9.38 9.86 -0.20
CA GLY A 17 -9.26 8.45 -0.56
C GLY A 17 -8.48 8.22 -1.86
N CYS A 18 -7.75 9.23 -2.36
CA CYS A 18 -6.86 9.03 -3.50
C CYS A 18 -5.52 8.51 -3.00
N ILE A 19 -4.93 7.60 -3.79
CA ILE A 19 -3.60 7.05 -3.58
C ILE A 19 -2.72 7.58 -4.71
N TYR A 20 -1.53 8.06 -4.37
CA TYR A 20 -0.57 8.62 -5.30
C TYR A 20 0.71 7.81 -5.30
N THR A 21 1.22 7.56 -6.49
CA THR A 21 2.60 7.12 -6.69
C THR A 21 3.40 8.31 -7.19
N VAL A 22 4.45 8.67 -6.44
CA VAL A 22 5.37 9.77 -6.76
C VAL A 22 6.71 9.15 -7.09
N SER A 23 7.29 9.50 -8.23
CA SER A 23 8.64 9.10 -8.59
C SER A 23 9.65 10.18 -8.23
N ILE A 24 10.78 9.76 -7.68
CA ILE A 24 11.90 10.60 -7.30
C ILE A 24 13.05 10.34 -8.27
N ASN A 25 13.61 11.41 -8.84
CA ASN A 25 14.92 11.37 -9.47
C ASN A 25 15.91 12.03 -8.52
N SER A 26 16.63 11.20 -7.76
CA SER A 26 17.59 11.65 -6.76
C SER A 26 18.83 12.31 -7.37
N HIS A 27 19.19 12.00 -8.62
CA HIS A 27 20.35 12.59 -9.29
C HIS A 27 20.20 14.10 -9.53
N ILE A 28 18.97 14.55 -9.78
CA ILE A 28 18.66 15.97 -10.04
C ILE A 28 17.74 16.57 -8.96
N GLY A 29 17.46 15.82 -7.89
CA GLY A 29 16.59 16.25 -6.79
C GLY A 29 15.15 16.56 -7.21
N SER A 30 14.62 15.90 -8.23
CA SER A 30 13.26 16.18 -8.73
C SER A 30 12.25 15.12 -8.29
N ILE A 31 11.02 15.56 -8.06
CA ILE A 31 9.87 14.70 -7.75
C ILE A 31 8.78 14.93 -8.78
N SER A 32 8.08 13.86 -9.16
CA SER A 32 6.96 13.94 -10.09
C SER A 32 5.88 12.94 -9.72
N ARG A 33 4.61 13.32 -9.90
CA ARG A 33 3.50 12.37 -9.72
C ARG A 33 3.43 11.47 -10.94
N SER A 34 3.67 10.18 -10.73
CA SER A 34 3.58 9.16 -11.78
C SER A 34 2.15 8.65 -11.95
N HIS A 35 1.47 8.34 -10.84
CA HIS A 35 0.12 7.76 -10.88
C HIS A 35 -0.79 8.36 -9.83
N LYS A 36 -2.09 8.33 -10.13
CA LYS A 36 -3.17 8.60 -9.18
C LYS A 36 -4.20 7.48 -9.30
N ASN A 37 -4.45 6.80 -8.19
CA ASN A 37 -5.45 5.75 -8.10
C ASN A 37 -6.57 6.17 -7.15
N ARG A 38 -7.82 5.84 -7.53
CA ARG A 38 -9.00 6.02 -6.67
C ARG A 38 -9.87 4.77 -6.74
N SER A 39 -9.45 3.75 -6.02
CA SER A 39 -10.15 2.45 -5.97
C SER A 39 -11.36 2.46 -5.04
N MET A 40 -11.46 3.44 -4.16
CA MET A 40 -12.52 3.54 -3.16
C MET A 40 -13.65 4.43 -3.69
N ARG A 41 -14.89 3.93 -3.61
CA ARG A 41 -16.08 4.70 -4.02
C ARG A 41 -16.38 5.86 -3.07
N SER A 42 -16.18 5.65 -1.77
CA SER A 42 -16.36 6.67 -0.74
C SER A 42 -15.13 7.58 -0.64
N LYS A 43 -15.37 8.88 -0.38
CA LYS A 43 -14.31 9.80 0.04
C LYS A 43 -14.03 9.54 1.51
N SER A 44 -12.82 9.08 1.82
CA SER A 44 -12.39 8.83 3.20
C SER A 44 -10.90 9.04 3.33
N LEU A 45 -10.47 9.55 4.47
CA LEU A 45 -9.06 9.76 4.78
C LEU A 45 -8.30 8.44 4.75
N ILE A 46 -7.24 8.38 3.93
CA ILE A 46 -6.29 7.27 3.99
C ILE A 46 -5.49 7.37 5.29
N THR A 47 -5.63 6.37 6.16
CA THR A 47 -4.94 6.31 7.46
C THR A 47 -3.66 5.50 7.38
N THR A 48 -3.61 4.52 6.48
CA THR A 48 -2.44 3.64 6.33
C THR A 48 -2.09 3.42 4.87
N VAL A 49 -0.79 3.47 4.59
CA VAL A 49 -0.17 3.06 3.32
C VAL A 49 1.08 2.30 3.72
N GLN A 50 1.17 1.03 3.35
CA GLN A 50 2.34 0.17 3.61
C GLN A 50 2.72 -0.60 2.36
N TYR A 51 4.00 -0.54 2.00
CA TYR A 51 4.60 -1.26 0.89
C TYR A 51 5.31 -2.51 1.39
N ARG A 52 5.28 -3.58 0.58
CA ARG A 52 6.16 -4.73 0.74
C ARG A 52 6.73 -5.13 -0.61
N THR A 53 8.03 -5.39 -0.64
CA THR A 53 8.74 -5.88 -1.84
C THR A 53 8.20 -7.23 -2.33
N PHE A 54 7.60 -8.02 -1.44
CA PHE A 54 7.05 -9.33 -1.81
C PHE A 54 5.84 -9.71 -0.96
N SER A 55 4.85 -10.34 -1.59
CA SER A 55 3.75 -11.04 -0.96
C SER A 55 3.65 -12.46 -1.51
N LEU A 56 3.47 -13.45 -0.65
CA LEU A 56 3.22 -14.83 -1.07
C LEU A 56 1.95 -14.98 -1.89
N VAL A 57 0.92 -14.21 -1.55
CA VAL A 57 -0.41 -14.29 -2.19
C VAL A 57 -0.35 -13.72 -3.60
N ALA A 58 0.34 -12.58 -3.78
CA ALA A 58 0.42 -11.90 -5.07
C ALA A 58 1.65 -12.29 -5.89
N ARG A 59 2.65 -12.94 -5.28
CA ARG A 59 3.96 -13.28 -5.84
C ARG A 59 4.71 -12.08 -6.46
N CYS A 60 4.40 -10.87 -6.00
CA CYS A 60 4.95 -9.62 -6.51
C CYS A 60 4.98 -8.56 -5.39
N PRO A 61 5.60 -7.38 -5.63
CA PRO A 61 5.49 -6.25 -4.73
C PRO A 61 4.04 -5.80 -4.57
N VAL A 62 3.69 -5.40 -3.35
CA VAL A 62 2.30 -5.06 -2.99
C VAL A 62 2.22 -3.79 -2.16
N LEU A 63 1.06 -3.16 -2.20
CA LEU A 63 0.70 -2.02 -1.37
C LEU A 63 -0.60 -2.32 -0.62
N LEU A 64 -0.54 -2.21 0.71
CA LEU A 64 -1.70 -2.24 1.59
C LEU A 64 -2.13 -0.80 1.90
N VAL A 65 -3.39 -0.50 1.66
CA VAL A 65 -3.99 0.80 1.95
C VAL A 65 -5.21 0.63 2.83
N CYS A 66 -5.33 1.43 3.88
CA CYS A 66 -6.51 1.48 4.72
C CYS A 66 -7.02 2.92 4.84
N ALA A 67 -8.34 3.08 4.85
CA ALA A 67 -8.97 4.36 5.14
C ALA A 67 -9.80 4.33 6.41
N GLN A 68 -10.08 5.53 6.93
CA GLN A 68 -10.79 5.77 8.17
C GLN A 68 -12.22 5.19 8.17
N ASP A 69 -12.85 5.05 7.00
CA ASP A 69 -14.16 4.45 6.89
C ASP A 69 -14.15 2.91 6.95
N GLY A 70 -12.99 2.28 7.14
CA GLY A 70 -12.83 0.82 7.26
C GLY A 70 -12.69 0.08 5.92
N ASN A 71 -12.53 0.78 4.81
CA ASN A 71 -12.08 0.17 3.57
C ASN A 71 -10.58 -0.19 3.69
N ILE A 72 -10.26 -1.44 3.37
CA ILE A 72 -8.90 -1.96 3.25
C ILE A 72 -8.74 -2.43 1.81
N CYS A 73 -7.73 -1.91 1.11
CA CYS A 73 -7.44 -2.24 -0.27
C CYS A 73 -6.04 -2.84 -0.38
N PHE A 74 -5.92 -3.88 -1.20
CA PHE A 74 -4.68 -4.58 -1.49
C PHE A 74 -4.34 -4.44 -2.96
N PHE A 75 -3.16 -3.92 -3.27
CA PHE A 75 -2.72 -3.68 -4.64
C PHE A 75 -1.46 -4.47 -4.95
N SER A 76 -1.31 -4.93 -6.19
CA SER A 76 0.01 -5.20 -6.75
C SER A 76 0.65 -3.90 -7.25
N VAL A 77 1.97 -3.86 -7.22
CA VAL A 77 2.77 -2.70 -7.65
C VAL A 77 3.66 -3.12 -8.82
N ALA A 78 3.39 -2.55 -9.99
CA ALA A 78 4.21 -2.73 -11.19
C ALA A 78 5.36 -1.71 -11.19
N LEU A 79 6.54 -2.10 -10.71
CA LEU A 79 7.70 -1.23 -10.57
C LEU A 79 8.24 -0.79 -11.94
N GLU A 80 8.18 -1.66 -12.93
CA GLU A 80 8.57 -1.44 -14.32
C GLU A 80 7.74 -0.34 -15.01
N ILE A 81 6.53 -0.05 -14.49
CA ILE A 81 5.66 1.04 -14.97
C ILE A 81 5.54 2.13 -13.90
N LYS A 82 6.68 2.50 -13.28
CA LYS A 82 6.77 3.59 -12.28
C LYS A 82 5.81 3.43 -11.10
N GLY A 83 5.59 2.19 -10.65
CA GLY A 83 4.73 1.88 -9.50
C GLY A 83 3.25 2.04 -9.80
N TYR A 84 2.80 1.60 -10.98
CA TYR A 84 1.38 1.51 -11.29
C TYR A 84 0.70 0.54 -10.32
N LEU A 85 -0.48 0.91 -9.83
CA LEU A 85 -1.23 0.15 -8.83
C LEU A 85 -2.41 -0.58 -9.48
N THR A 86 -2.45 -1.91 -9.33
CA THR A 86 -3.58 -2.75 -9.74
C THR A 86 -4.26 -3.28 -8.49
N LEU A 87 -5.56 -2.98 -8.33
CA LEU A 87 -6.34 -3.48 -7.19
C LEU A 87 -6.50 -5.00 -7.30
N LEU A 88 -6.00 -5.73 -6.31
CA LEU A 88 -6.16 -7.18 -6.20
C LEU A 88 -7.45 -7.52 -5.44
N CYS A 89 -7.66 -6.88 -4.29
CA CYS A 89 -8.87 -7.06 -3.51
C CYS A 89 -9.17 -5.86 -2.62
N SER A 90 -10.43 -5.76 -2.19
CA SER A 90 -10.88 -4.76 -1.22
C SER A 90 -11.81 -5.42 -0.21
N LEU A 91 -11.63 -5.09 1.06
CA LEU A 91 -12.46 -5.52 2.17
C LEU A 91 -13.05 -4.29 2.85
N LYS A 92 -14.32 -4.38 3.28
CA LYS A 92 -14.96 -3.36 4.10
C LYS A 92 -15.20 -3.91 5.50
N LEU A 93 -14.59 -3.29 6.51
CA LEU A 93 -14.88 -3.60 7.90
C LEU A 93 -16.28 -3.08 8.28
N ALA A 94 -17.04 -3.91 9.01
CA ALA A 94 -18.42 -3.61 9.37
C ALA A 94 -18.56 -2.47 10.40
N LEU A 95 -17.54 -2.27 11.24
CA LEU A 95 -17.51 -1.22 12.26
C LEU A 95 -16.63 -0.06 11.80
N ARG A 96 -17.17 1.16 11.92
CA ARG A 96 -16.39 2.40 11.79
C ARG A 96 -15.54 2.55 13.05
N LEU A 97 -14.41 1.86 13.07
CA LEU A 97 -13.44 2.01 14.15
C LEU A 97 -12.70 3.32 13.93
N HIS A 98 -12.72 4.16 14.97
CA HIS A 98 -11.97 5.39 15.02
C HIS A 98 -10.50 4.97 15.17
N SER A 99 -9.65 5.22 14.15
CA SER A 99 -8.23 4.85 14.13
C SER A 99 -7.90 3.40 13.72
N ILE A 100 -8.31 2.98 12.51
CA ILE A 100 -7.83 1.72 11.92
C ILE A 100 -6.43 1.91 11.34
N HIS A 101 -5.49 1.10 11.83
CA HIS A 101 -4.20 0.87 11.20
C HIS A 101 -4.12 -0.56 10.71
N ALA A 102 -3.62 -0.75 9.49
CA ALA A 102 -3.44 -2.06 8.91
C ALA A 102 -1.95 -2.30 8.66
N SER A 103 -1.45 -3.47 9.02
CA SER A 103 -0.08 -3.83 8.72
C SER A 103 0.05 -5.25 8.22
N PHE A 104 1.11 -5.49 7.44
CA PHE A 104 1.53 -6.84 7.13
C PHE A 104 2.02 -7.54 8.41
N CYS A 105 1.52 -8.74 8.68
CA CYS A 105 1.99 -9.55 9.81
C CYS A 105 3.50 -9.81 9.67
N PRO A 106 4.32 -9.48 10.69
CA PRO A 106 5.77 -9.62 10.61
C PRO A 106 6.26 -11.08 10.63
N LEU A 107 5.41 -12.05 11.00
CA LEU A 107 5.77 -13.45 11.26
C LEU A 107 5.54 -14.40 10.07
N LEU A 108 5.82 -13.95 8.85
CA LEU A 108 6.05 -14.85 7.71
C LEU A 108 7.47 -14.63 7.18
N SER A 109 8.46 -14.96 8.01
CA SER A 109 9.82 -15.20 7.53
C SER A 109 9.81 -16.51 6.76
N LEU A 110 9.87 -16.46 5.43
CA LEU A 110 9.96 -17.66 4.61
C LEU A 110 11.24 -18.47 4.82
N GLU A 111 12.25 -17.93 5.48
CA GLU A 111 13.48 -18.66 5.75
C GLU A 111 13.39 -19.53 7.01
N LYS A 112 12.42 -19.27 7.89
CA LYS A 112 12.23 -20.05 9.13
C LYS A 112 10.78 -20.45 9.26
N GLY A 113 10.48 -21.68 8.84
CA GLY A 113 9.23 -22.34 9.15
C GLY A 113 9.09 -22.58 10.65
N GLU A 114 8.68 -21.56 11.39
CA GLU A 114 8.31 -21.69 12.79
C GLU A 114 6.85 -21.26 12.98
N PHE A 115 6.05 -22.28 13.31
CA PHE A 115 4.68 -22.19 13.78
C PHE A 115 4.59 -21.27 15.00
N ILE A 116 3.51 -20.49 15.11
CA ILE A 116 3.04 -20.09 16.44
C ILE A 116 2.03 -21.14 16.86
N GLY A 117 2.54 -22.15 17.57
CA GLY A 117 1.76 -22.90 18.54
C GLY A 117 2.19 -22.44 19.92
N THR A 118 1.30 -21.75 20.61
CA THR A 118 0.98 -21.91 22.04
C THR A 118 -0.42 -21.37 22.25
#